data_AF-A0A533YXX2-F1
#
_entry.id   AF-A0A533YXX2-F1
#
_cell.length_a   1.000
_cell.length_b   1.000
_cell.length_c   1.000
_cell.angle_alpha   90.00
_cell.angle_beta   90.00
_cell.angle_gamma   90.00
#
_symmetry.space_group_name_H-M   'P 1'
#
loop_
_entity.id
_entity.type
_entity.pdbx_description
1 polymer ?
#
loop_
_entity_poly.entity_id
_entity_poly.type
_entity_poly.pdbx_seq_one_letter_code
_entity_poly.pdbx_strand_id
1 'polypeptide(L)'
;MTITAVALADPYGPPYAVTDMAPFCARCHASTALTQLIDLPQSAAAEESVEAKHLARIRKDAAYKDLSATDREALINAIKWMDEQSSVVIKAPITVKRNSRMEVSVITKGGAGPVVGVSLVDSGVRFQARSIGSTGFQVLGPALVRGPDGKPQPQWAERRLRGSDLGLSTVMITDIHGNAVTKHIDETQTTWILRAPPETGEFKLAAVFFYGTEKAHPLGTVVRNGQAEPRGGISGPSGRIMFSDVINISVR
;
A
#
# COMPACT_ATOMS: atom_id res chain seq x y z
N MET A 1 34.58 22.74 -15.99
CA MET A 1 33.32 21.99 -16.17
C MET A 1 32.92 21.45 -14.82
N THR A 2 31.91 22.06 -14.20
CA THR A 2 31.31 21.59 -12.96
C THR A 2 30.49 20.34 -13.29
N ILE A 3 30.90 19.18 -12.77
CA ILE A 3 30.10 17.96 -12.86
C ILE A 3 28.95 18.16 -11.90
N THR A 4 27.76 18.46 -12.45
CA THR A 4 26.51 18.44 -11.68
C THR A 4 26.31 17.01 -11.22
N ALA A 5 26.39 16.78 -9.91
CA ALA A 5 26.02 15.49 -9.34
C ALA A 5 24.53 15.27 -9.62
N VAL A 6 24.23 14.36 -10.54
CA VAL A 6 22.86 13.90 -10.78
C VAL A 6 22.48 13.10 -9.55
N ALA A 7 21.49 13.58 -8.79
CA ALA A 7 20.84 12.77 -7.76
C ALA A 7 20.15 11.61 -8.47
N LEU A 8 20.81 10.45 -8.49
CA LEU A 8 20.18 9.20 -8.89
C LEU A 8 19.09 8.91 -7.85
N ALA A 9 17.85 8.74 -8.30
CA ALA A 9 16.79 8.21 -7.45
C ALA A 9 17.29 6.92 -6.77
N ASP A 10 16.84 6.70 -5.53
CA ASP A 10 17.09 5.52 -4.69
C ASP A 10 17.06 4.23 -5.56
N PRO A 11 18.02 3.28 -5.46
CA PRO A 11 18.51 2.44 -6.58
C PRO A 11 17.52 1.39 -7.10
N TYR A 12 16.25 1.48 -6.73
CA TYR A 12 15.18 0.59 -7.15
C TYR A 12 13.91 1.32 -7.66
N GLY A 13 13.92 2.65 -7.78
CA GLY A 13 12.86 3.43 -8.44
C GLY A 13 13.13 3.62 -9.95
N PRO A 14 12.11 3.93 -10.78
CA PRO A 14 12.36 4.30 -12.16
C PRO A 14 13.23 5.57 -12.20
N PRO A 15 14.22 5.66 -13.12
CA PRO A 15 15.22 6.73 -13.11
C PRO A 15 14.64 8.14 -13.32
N TYR A 16 13.39 8.21 -13.78
CA TYR A 16 12.64 9.44 -14.02
C TYR A 16 11.68 9.83 -12.89
N ALA A 17 11.62 9.07 -11.78
CA ALA A 17 10.78 9.42 -10.64
C ALA A 17 11.55 9.35 -9.31
N VAL A 18 11.48 10.42 -8.54
CA VAL A 18 11.95 10.47 -7.15
C VAL A 18 10.76 10.15 -6.25
N THR A 19 10.92 9.21 -5.32
CA THR A 19 9.83 8.81 -4.43
C THR A 19 10.30 8.64 -2.99
N ASP A 20 9.49 9.13 -2.05
CA ASP A 20 9.67 8.93 -0.60
C ASP A 20 8.98 7.64 -0.12
N MET A 21 8.19 6.99 -0.99
CA MET A 21 7.72 5.63 -0.75
C MET A 21 8.85 4.65 -1.02
N ALA A 22 9.04 3.69 -0.12
CA ALA A 22 10.15 2.76 -0.20
C ALA A 22 10.24 2.11 -1.61
N PRO A 23 11.31 2.31 -2.39
CA PRO A 23 11.31 1.99 -3.81
C PRO A 23 11.10 0.51 -4.13
N PHE A 24 11.43 -0.39 -3.20
CA PHE A 24 11.12 -1.81 -3.34
C PHE A 24 9.61 -2.08 -3.47
N CYS A 25 8.76 -1.28 -2.81
CA CYS A 25 7.31 -1.35 -2.97
C CYS A 25 6.91 -1.00 -4.40
N ALA A 26 7.52 0.03 -4.98
CA ALA A 26 7.24 0.42 -6.35
C ALA A 26 7.64 -0.66 -7.37
N ARG A 27 8.69 -1.43 -7.12
CA ARG A 27 9.00 -2.56 -8.00
C ARG A 27 8.01 -3.72 -7.84
N CYS A 28 7.64 -4.05 -6.61
CA CYS A 28 6.89 -5.28 -6.28
C CYS A 28 5.36 -5.10 -6.27
N HIS A 29 4.85 -3.88 -6.42
CA HIS A 29 3.42 -3.62 -6.44
C HIS A 29 3.01 -2.94 -7.74
N ALA A 30 1.82 -3.30 -8.22
CA ALA A 30 1.15 -2.61 -9.31
C ALA A 30 0.21 -1.52 -8.76
N SER A 31 0.06 -0.43 -9.50
CA SER A 31 -0.94 0.61 -9.19
C SER A 31 -2.32 0.12 -9.59
N THR A 32 -3.31 0.33 -8.71
CA THR A 32 -4.70 -0.04 -8.99
C THR A 32 -5.42 0.96 -9.88
N ALA A 33 -4.88 2.16 -10.07
CA ALA A 33 -5.44 3.18 -10.95
C ALA A 33 -4.36 4.00 -11.65
N LEU A 34 -4.57 4.32 -12.93
CA LEU A 34 -3.64 5.17 -13.70
C LEU A 34 -3.61 6.62 -13.20
N THR A 35 -4.66 7.08 -12.51
CA THR A 35 -4.69 8.40 -11.86
C THR A 35 -3.65 8.53 -10.74
N GLN A 36 -3.14 7.42 -10.22
CA GLN A 36 -2.04 7.39 -9.24
C GLN A 36 -0.67 7.63 -9.90
N LEU A 37 -0.61 7.71 -11.23
CA LEU A 37 0.62 7.73 -12.04
C LEU A 37 0.64 8.91 -13.01
N ILE A 38 -0.13 9.96 -12.72
CA ILE A 38 -0.28 11.15 -13.58
C ILE A 38 1.03 11.92 -13.79
N ASP A 39 2.03 11.69 -12.96
CA ASP A 39 3.37 12.28 -13.05
C ASP A 39 4.28 11.54 -14.05
N LEU A 40 3.85 10.38 -14.56
CA LEU A 40 4.62 9.60 -15.52
C LEU A 40 4.15 9.81 -16.97
N PRO A 41 5.05 9.61 -17.96
CA PRO A 41 4.63 9.41 -19.34
C PRO A 41 3.61 8.26 -19.45
N GLN A 42 2.65 8.37 -20.36
CA GLN A 42 1.53 7.42 -20.47
C GLN A 42 1.98 5.96 -20.65
N SER A 43 3.04 5.71 -21.43
CA SER A 43 3.59 4.37 -21.63
C SER A 43 4.16 3.79 -20.34
N ALA A 44 4.93 4.58 -19.59
CA ALA A 44 5.47 4.20 -18.30
C ALA A 44 4.38 3.97 -17.25
N ALA A 45 3.34 4.82 -17.23
CA ALA A 45 2.19 4.63 -16.35
C ALA A 45 1.44 3.33 -16.66
N ALA A 46 1.28 2.99 -17.95
CA ALA A 46 0.63 1.75 -18.35
C ALA A 46 1.39 0.51 -17.87
N GLU A 47 2.73 0.51 -17.92
CA GLU A 47 3.58 -0.59 -17.43
C GLU A 47 3.48 -0.84 -15.92
N GLU A 48 3.06 0.17 -15.16
CA GLU A 48 2.86 0.09 -13.72
C GLU A 48 1.45 -0.38 -13.32
N SER A 49 0.55 -0.57 -14.29
CA SER A 49 -0.81 -1.09 -14.07
C SER A 49 -0.84 -2.57 -13.70
N VAL A 50 -1.93 -3.01 -13.07
CA VAL A 50 -2.17 -4.42 -12.73
C VAL A 50 -2.08 -5.32 -13.97
N GLU A 51 -2.77 -4.93 -15.05
CA GLU A 51 -2.79 -5.62 -16.33
C GLU A 51 -1.39 -5.82 -16.93
N ALA A 52 -0.63 -4.73 -17.12
CA ALA A 52 0.66 -4.78 -17.81
C ALA A 52 1.78 -5.37 -16.94
N LYS A 53 1.69 -5.23 -15.62
CA LYS A 53 2.74 -5.65 -14.69
C LYS A 53 2.55 -7.07 -14.18
N HIS A 54 1.42 -7.34 -13.53
CA HIS A 54 1.18 -8.59 -12.83
C HIS A 54 0.50 -9.62 -13.73
N LEU A 55 -0.65 -9.27 -14.31
CA LEU A 55 -1.44 -10.23 -15.09
C LEU A 55 -0.71 -10.66 -16.37
N ALA A 56 0.04 -9.75 -17.02
CA ALA A 56 0.88 -10.09 -18.14
C ALA A 56 1.97 -11.13 -17.79
N ARG A 57 2.53 -11.08 -16.56
CA ARG A 57 3.50 -12.08 -16.10
C ARG A 57 2.86 -13.43 -15.84
N ILE A 58 1.66 -13.49 -15.25
CA ILE A 58 0.95 -14.76 -15.09
C ILE A 58 0.80 -15.50 -16.42
N ARG A 59 0.57 -14.75 -17.51
CA ARG A 59 0.42 -15.32 -18.85
C ARG A 59 1.71 -15.79 -19.51
N LYS A 60 2.88 -15.24 -19.14
CA LYS A 60 4.12 -15.39 -19.93
C LYS A 60 5.32 -15.91 -19.14
N ASP A 61 5.38 -15.61 -17.85
CA ASP A 61 6.58 -15.78 -17.04
C ASP A 61 6.78 -17.24 -16.62
N ALA A 62 8.05 -17.66 -16.50
CA ALA A 62 8.42 -19.05 -16.23
C ALA A 62 7.93 -19.54 -14.86
N ALA A 63 7.70 -18.64 -13.91
CA ALA A 63 7.11 -18.94 -12.60
C ALA A 63 5.72 -19.60 -12.70
N TYR A 64 5.02 -19.41 -13.83
CA TYR A 64 3.67 -19.93 -14.08
C TYR A 64 3.66 -21.06 -15.12
N LYS A 65 4.83 -21.57 -15.52
CA LYS A 65 4.95 -22.60 -16.58
C LYS A 65 4.16 -23.88 -16.28
N ASP A 66 3.98 -24.21 -15.00
CA ASP A 66 3.27 -25.43 -14.57
C ASP A 66 1.74 -25.26 -14.56
N LEU A 67 1.22 -24.05 -14.82
CA LEU A 67 -0.21 -23.80 -14.97
C LEU A 67 -0.61 -23.89 -16.43
N SER A 68 -1.71 -24.60 -16.70
CA SER A 68 -2.36 -24.59 -18.02
C SER A 68 -2.87 -23.18 -18.36
N ALA A 69 -3.20 -22.94 -19.65
CA ALA A 69 -3.80 -21.65 -20.04
C ALA A 69 -5.11 -21.37 -19.27
N THR A 70 -5.93 -22.40 -19.05
CA THR A 70 -7.17 -22.31 -18.28
C THR A 70 -6.89 -21.97 -16.81
N ASP A 71 -5.90 -22.61 -16.19
CA ASP A 71 -5.52 -22.34 -14.79
C ASP A 71 -4.98 -20.93 -14.61
N ARG A 72 -4.21 -20.42 -15.59
CA ARG A 72 -3.72 -19.04 -15.59
C ARG A 72 -4.88 -18.05 -15.61
N GLU A 73 -5.87 -18.24 -16.49
CA GLU A 73 -7.03 -17.35 -16.52
C GLU A 73 -7.91 -17.50 -15.27
N ALA A 74 -8.04 -18.70 -14.69
CA ALA A 74 -8.73 -18.89 -13.41
C ALA A 74 -8.04 -18.12 -12.26
N LEU A 75 -6.70 -18.17 -12.20
CA LEU A 75 -5.92 -17.37 -11.26
C LEU A 75 -6.09 -15.87 -11.50
N ILE A 76 -6.03 -15.42 -12.75
CA ILE A 76 -6.24 -14.01 -13.13
C ILE A 76 -7.63 -13.54 -12.68
N ASN A 77 -8.67 -14.33 -12.89
CA ASN A 77 -10.03 -13.99 -12.46
C ASN A 77 -10.15 -13.92 -10.93
N ALA A 78 -9.50 -14.81 -10.19
CA ALA A 78 -9.46 -14.76 -8.74
C ALA A 78 -8.74 -13.49 -8.22
N ILE A 79 -7.66 -13.09 -8.89
CA ILE A 79 -6.93 -11.86 -8.59
C ILE A 79 -7.79 -10.63 -8.88
N LYS A 80 -8.44 -10.57 -10.05
CA LYS A 80 -9.37 -9.48 -10.40
C LYS A 80 -10.49 -9.35 -9.39
N TRP A 81 -11.07 -10.48 -8.98
CA TRP A 81 -12.07 -10.48 -7.92
C TRP A 81 -11.51 -9.90 -6.60
N MET A 82 -10.29 -10.26 -6.20
CA MET A 82 -9.66 -9.67 -5.01
C MET A 82 -9.45 -8.17 -5.16
N ASP A 83 -8.98 -7.71 -6.31
CA ASP A 83 -8.78 -6.29 -6.62
C ASP A 83 -10.13 -5.52 -6.58
N GLU A 84 -11.20 -6.09 -7.12
CA GLU A 84 -12.57 -5.53 -7.09
C GLU A 84 -13.16 -5.44 -5.69
N GLN A 85 -12.83 -6.39 -4.80
CA GLN A 85 -13.31 -6.40 -3.42
C GLN A 85 -12.46 -5.58 -2.47
N SER A 86 -11.24 -5.22 -2.89
CA SER A 86 -10.31 -4.49 -2.05
C SER A 86 -10.64 -3.00 -2.03
N SER A 87 -10.53 -2.37 -0.87
CA SER A 87 -10.79 -0.94 -0.73
C SER A 87 -10.01 -0.32 0.42
N VAL A 88 -9.83 0.99 0.34
CA VAL A 88 -9.27 1.80 1.43
C VAL A 88 -10.08 3.08 1.56
N VAL A 89 -10.50 3.36 2.79
CA VAL A 89 -11.31 4.55 3.13
C VAL A 89 -10.61 5.27 4.27
N ILE A 90 -10.43 6.57 4.12
CA ILE A 90 -9.88 7.44 5.15
C ILE A 90 -10.97 8.35 5.74
N LYS A 91 -10.92 8.57 7.05
CA LYS A 91 -11.79 9.48 7.78
C LYS A 91 -10.93 10.39 8.64
N ALA A 92 -11.10 11.70 8.46
CA ALA A 92 -10.41 12.73 9.23
C ALA A 92 -11.27 14.01 9.30
N PRO A 93 -11.09 14.86 10.32
CA PRO A 93 -11.62 16.21 10.31
C PRO A 93 -11.09 17.02 9.11
N ILE A 94 -11.97 17.79 8.46
CA ILE A 94 -11.61 18.67 7.34
C ILE A 94 -11.19 20.09 7.79
N THR A 95 -11.36 20.40 9.07
CA THR A 95 -10.92 21.67 9.67
C THR A 95 -10.41 21.41 11.07
N VAL A 96 -9.21 21.91 11.37
CA VAL A 96 -8.56 21.74 12.66
C VAL A 96 -7.85 23.03 13.08
N LYS A 97 -7.61 23.18 14.38
CA LYS A 97 -6.82 24.30 14.88
C LYS A 97 -5.33 23.98 14.74
N ARG A 98 -4.51 25.01 14.54
CA ARG A 98 -3.04 24.87 14.62
C ARG A 98 -2.60 24.15 15.89
N ASN A 99 -1.60 23.27 15.77
CA ASN A 99 -1.04 22.47 16.86
C ASN A 99 -2.03 21.58 17.65
N SER A 100 -3.29 21.50 17.21
CA SER A 100 -4.31 20.69 17.88
C SER A 100 -4.15 19.20 17.54
N ARG A 101 -4.73 18.36 18.40
CA ARG A 101 -4.81 16.92 18.14
C ARG A 101 -5.99 16.62 17.23
N MET A 102 -5.79 15.71 16.29
CA MET A 102 -6.85 15.17 15.44
C MET A 102 -6.71 13.67 15.32
N GLU A 103 -7.84 12.99 15.17
CA GLU A 103 -7.89 11.56 14.91
C GLU A 103 -8.06 11.32 13.41
N VAL A 104 -7.28 10.38 12.88
CA VAL A 104 -7.38 9.90 11.50
C VAL A 104 -7.58 8.40 11.54
N SER A 105 -8.69 7.93 10.98
CA SER A 105 -9.01 6.51 10.89
C SER A 105 -8.98 6.05 9.44
N VAL A 106 -8.35 4.92 9.18
CA VAL A 106 -8.31 4.25 7.88
C VAL A 106 -8.93 2.87 8.02
N ILE A 107 -9.90 2.56 7.17
CA ILE A 107 -10.53 1.26 7.05
C ILE A 107 -10.02 0.64 5.75
N THR A 108 -9.50 -0.59 5.83
CA THR A 108 -9.05 -1.35 4.67
C THR A 108 -9.80 -2.65 4.59
N LYS A 109 -10.15 -3.06 3.36
CA LYS A 109 -10.83 -4.31 3.08
C LYS A 109 -10.04 -5.09 2.03
N GLY A 110 -9.96 -6.40 2.19
CA GLY A 110 -9.32 -7.30 1.23
C GLY A 110 -7.83 -7.50 1.46
N GLY A 111 -7.16 -7.97 0.41
CA GLY A 111 -5.82 -8.54 0.51
C GLY A 111 -5.83 -10.04 0.80
N ALA A 112 -4.87 -10.74 0.22
CA ALA A 112 -4.61 -12.15 0.46
C ALA A 112 -3.23 -12.27 1.10
N GLY A 113 -3.22 -12.30 2.43
CA GLY A 113 -2.08 -12.04 3.30
C GLY A 113 -0.96 -13.08 3.28
N PRO A 114 -0.19 -13.21 4.37
CA PRO A 114 -0.67 -13.02 5.74
C PRO A 114 -0.57 -11.60 6.28
N VAL A 115 -0.03 -10.64 5.51
CA VAL A 115 0.21 -9.28 5.98
C VAL A 115 -0.22 -8.25 4.93
N VAL A 116 -0.80 -7.15 5.39
CA VAL A 116 -1.02 -5.92 4.60
C VAL A 116 -0.34 -4.73 5.26
N GLY A 117 -0.07 -3.69 4.48
CA GLY A 117 0.47 -2.43 4.97
C GLY A 117 -0.53 -1.29 4.81
N VAL A 118 -0.53 -0.36 5.76
CA VAL A 118 -1.32 0.89 5.67
C VAL A 118 -0.41 2.07 6.01
N SER A 119 -0.46 3.14 5.22
CA SER A 119 0.33 4.36 5.46
C SER A 119 -0.48 5.64 5.30
N LEU A 120 -0.18 6.66 6.10
CA LEU A 120 -0.67 8.04 5.88
C LEU A 120 0.33 8.83 5.04
N VAL A 121 -0.18 9.50 4.00
CA VAL A 121 0.62 10.25 3.02
C VAL A 121 -0.06 11.58 2.65
N ASP A 122 0.69 12.45 1.97
CA ASP A 122 0.23 13.77 1.54
C ASP A 122 -0.39 13.83 0.13
N SER A 123 -0.39 12.73 -0.62
CA SER A 123 -0.83 12.69 -2.01
C SER A 123 -1.37 11.33 -2.43
N GLY A 124 -2.27 11.35 -3.43
CA GLY A 124 -2.75 10.17 -4.14
C GLY A 124 -1.87 9.73 -5.33
N VAL A 125 -0.75 10.42 -5.55
CA VAL A 125 0.16 10.18 -6.68
C VAL A 125 1.32 9.32 -6.20
N ARG A 126 1.41 8.08 -6.67
CA ARG A 126 2.27 7.02 -6.13
C ARG A 126 3.73 7.42 -5.99
N PHE A 127 4.32 8.00 -7.04
CA PHE A 127 5.73 8.33 -7.02
C PHE A 127 6.00 9.68 -6.35
N GLN A 128 4.99 10.54 -6.16
CA GLN A 128 5.13 11.84 -5.49
C GLN A 128 4.63 11.83 -4.04
N ALA A 129 4.03 10.74 -3.58
CA ALA A 129 3.49 10.62 -2.24
C ALA A 129 4.62 10.53 -1.22
N ARG A 130 4.49 11.31 -0.15
CA ARG A 130 5.44 11.37 0.96
C ARG A 130 4.72 11.04 2.25
N SER A 131 5.47 10.58 3.26
CA SER A 131 4.91 10.41 4.60
C SER A 131 4.20 11.69 5.04
N ILE A 132 3.06 11.56 5.73
CA ILE A 132 2.31 12.72 6.22
C ILE A 132 3.15 13.65 7.13
N GLY A 133 4.24 13.14 7.72
CA GLY A 133 5.21 13.95 8.45
C GLY A 133 5.87 15.05 7.61
N SER A 134 6.04 14.83 6.30
CA SER A 134 6.67 15.76 5.37
C SER A 134 5.86 17.04 5.12
N THR A 135 4.59 17.08 5.53
CA THR A 135 3.72 18.27 5.45
C THR A 135 3.47 18.94 6.80
N GLY A 136 4.23 18.57 7.83
CA GLY A 136 4.20 19.22 9.15
C GLY A 136 3.26 18.57 10.16
N PHE A 137 2.46 17.57 9.77
CA PHE A 137 1.72 16.76 10.75
C PHE A 137 2.69 15.93 11.58
N GLN A 138 2.37 15.72 12.85
CA GLN A 138 3.17 14.85 13.72
C GLN A 138 2.33 13.66 14.16
N VAL A 139 2.81 12.44 13.95
CA VAL A 139 2.16 11.24 14.49
C VAL A 139 2.46 11.13 15.99
N LEU A 140 1.42 11.25 16.80
CA LEU A 140 1.50 11.28 18.26
C LEU A 140 1.31 9.86 18.84
N GLY A 141 2.38 9.07 18.83
CA GLY A 141 2.37 7.71 19.38
C GLY A 141 2.10 6.62 18.35
N PRO A 142 2.00 5.36 18.79
CA PRO A 142 1.71 4.24 17.91
C PRO A 142 0.27 4.32 17.42
N ALA A 143 0.03 3.86 16.19
CA ALA A 143 -1.33 3.71 15.68
C ALA A 143 -2.07 2.61 16.44
N LEU A 144 -3.37 2.81 16.62
CA LEU A 144 -4.28 1.80 17.16
C LEU A 144 -4.77 0.93 16.00
N VAL A 145 -4.31 -0.32 15.95
CA VAL A 145 -4.68 -1.28 14.91
C VAL A 145 -5.73 -2.24 15.45
N ARG A 146 -6.83 -2.42 14.72
CA ARG A 146 -7.78 -3.53 14.87
C ARG A 146 -7.62 -4.48 13.69
N GLY A 147 -7.23 -5.72 14.00
CA GLY A 147 -7.08 -6.77 13.00
C GLY A 147 -8.43 -7.32 12.51
N PRO A 148 -8.42 -8.35 11.64
CA PRO A 148 -9.63 -8.92 11.05
C PRO A 148 -10.64 -9.47 12.03
N ASP A 149 -10.18 -9.93 13.20
CA ASP A 149 -11.03 -10.43 14.27
C ASP A 149 -11.60 -9.30 15.16
N GLY A 150 -11.37 -8.03 14.77
CA GLY A 150 -11.77 -6.83 15.49
C GLY A 150 -10.94 -6.53 16.74
N LYS A 151 -9.95 -7.36 17.08
CA LYS A 151 -9.13 -7.20 18.28
C LYS A 151 -7.92 -6.28 18.05
N PRO A 152 -7.43 -5.61 19.10
CA PRO A 152 -6.21 -4.81 19.01
C PRO A 152 -4.99 -5.65 18.61
N GLN A 153 -4.14 -5.10 17.73
CA GLN A 153 -2.87 -5.70 17.28
C GLN A 153 -1.67 -4.78 17.61
N PRO A 154 -1.08 -4.87 18.83
CA PRO A 154 0.02 -4.00 19.23
C PRO A 154 1.39 -4.43 18.66
N GLN A 155 1.49 -5.66 18.14
CA GLN A 155 2.77 -6.31 17.82
C GLN A 155 3.65 -5.54 16.83
N TRP A 156 3.07 -4.76 15.91
CA TRP A 156 3.85 -3.96 14.99
C TRP A 156 4.62 -2.86 15.71
N ALA A 157 3.94 -2.12 16.60
CA ALA A 157 4.56 -1.05 17.38
C ALA A 157 5.56 -1.62 18.39
N GLU A 158 5.25 -2.75 19.02
CA GLU A 158 6.11 -3.39 20.03
C GLU A 158 7.44 -3.92 19.48
N ARG A 159 7.58 -4.07 18.16
CA ARG A 159 8.86 -4.41 17.50
C ARG A 159 9.86 -3.25 17.49
N ARG A 160 9.42 -2.03 17.80
CA ARG A 160 10.31 -0.87 17.90
C ARG A 160 11.09 -0.91 19.21
N LEU A 161 12.28 -0.31 19.20
CA LEU A 161 12.99 0.00 20.44
C LEU A 161 12.08 0.87 21.30
N ARG A 162 11.96 0.57 22.59
CA ARG A 162 11.11 1.31 23.53
C ARG A 162 11.38 2.82 23.43
N GLY A 163 10.32 3.61 23.19
CA GLY A 163 10.41 5.06 23.04
C GLY A 163 10.75 5.56 21.63
N SER A 164 10.82 4.68 20.62
CA SER A 164 11.09 5.02 19.22
C SER A 164 9.90 4.81 18.27
N ASP A 165 8.70 4.63 18.82
CA ASP A 165 7.43 4.39 18.13
C ASP A 165 6.70 5.68 17.69
N LEU A 166 7.24 6.85 18.06
CA LEU A 166 6.77 8.15 17.57
C LEU A 166 7.06 8.32 16.07
N GLY A 167 6.18 9.03 15.37
CA GLY A 167 6.38 9.40 13.97
C GLY A 167 6.07 8.31 12.94
N LEU A 168 5.63 7.11 13.37
CA LEU A 168 5.31 6.02 12.44
C LEU A 168 3.96 6.26 11.73
N SER A 169 4.03 6.78 10.51
CA SER A 169 2.87 6.93 9.62
C SER A 169 2.46 5.63 8.94
N THR A 170 3.18 4.53 9.17
CA THR A 170 2.98 3.24 8.50
C THR A 170 2.84 2.11 9.52
N VAL A 171 1.86 1.24 9.29
CA VAL A 171 1.65 0.00 10.04
C VAL A 171 1.59 -1.22 9.14
N MET A 172 1.98 -2.36 9.69
CA MET A 172 1.72 -3.67 9.10
C MET A 172 0.69 -4.40 9.95
N ILE A 173 -0.34 -4.94 9.30
CA ILE A 173 -1.45 -5.65 9.94
C ILE A 173 -1.34 -7.13 9.57
N THR A 174 -1.37 -8.01 10.56
CA THR A 174 -1.16 -9.45 10.38
C THR A 174 -2.47 -10.23 10.37
N ASP A 175 -2.35 -11.50 10.02
CA ASP A 175 -3.45 -12.48 10.01
C ASP A 175 -4.56 -12.09 9.04
N ILE A 176 -4.16 -11.49 7.91
CA ILE A 176 -5.05 -11.11 6.83
C ILE A 176 -5.31 -12.30 5.93
N HIS A 177 -6.58 -12.56 5.69
CA HIS A 177 -7.09 -13.60 4.83
C HIS A 177 -8.06 -13.03 3.80
N GLY A 178 -7.88 -13.51 2.57
CA GLY A 178 -8.77 -13.24 1.46
C GLY A 178 -8.80 -14.48 0.59
N ASN A 179 -9.98 -14.88 0.15
CA ASN A 179 -10.16 -16.12 -0.62
C ASN A 179 -11.25 -15.93 -1.67
N ALA A 180 -10.85 -16.01 -2.93
CA ALA A 180 -11.73 -15.80 -4.08
C ALA A 180 -12.67 -16.97 -4.36
N VAL A 181 -12.34 -18.16 -3.84
CA VAL A 181 -13.17 -19.38 -3.94
C VAL A 181 -14.32 -19.32 -2.94
N THR A 182 -14.01 -19.04 -1.66
CA THR A 182 -15.03 -18.95 -0.60
C THR A 182 -15.69 -17.58 -0.51
N LYS A 183 -15.27 -16.63 -1.35
CA LYS A 183 -15.75 -15.24 -1.36
C LYS A 183 -15.59 -14.53 -0.02
N HIS A 184 -14.49 -14.82 0.66
CA HIS A 184 -14.15 -14.23 1.95
C HIS A 184 -13.10 -13.12 1.78
N ILE A 185 -13.29 -12.03 2.51
CA ILE A 185 -12.40 -10.87 2.59
C ILE A 185 -12.41 -10.34 4.02
N ASP A 186 -11.23 -10.06 4.53
CA ASP A 186 -11.08 -9.40 5.82
C ASP A 186 -11.25 -7.88 5.72
N GLU A 187 -11.61 -7.28 6.84
CA GLU A 187 -11.66 -5.84 7.04
C GLU A 187 -10.85 -5.49 8.30
N THR A 188 -10.10 -4.40 8.24
CA THR A 188 -9.29 -3.92 9.36
C THR A 188 -9.41 -2.42 9.50
N GLN A 189 -9.11 -1.91 10.70
CA GLN A 189 -9.11 -0.48 10.98
C GLN A 189 -7.79 -0.08 11.63
N THR A 190 -7.19 1.01 11.16
CA THR A 190 -6.06 1.66 11.83
C THR A 190 -6.40 3.11 12.15
N THR A 191 -6.12 3.53 13.37
CA THR A 191 -6.35 4.90 13.82
C THR A 191 -5.05 5.54 14.29
N TRP A 192 -4.73 6.71 13.76
CA TRP A 192 -3.62 7.56 14.20
C TRP A 192 -4.15 8.78 14.94
N ILE A 193 -3.41 9.21 15.96
CA ILE A 193 -3.56 10.54 16.53
C ILE A 193 -2.47 11.42 15.95
N LEU A 194 -2.86 12.51 15.30
CA LEU A 194 -1.93 13.48 14.72
C LEU A 194 -1.96 14.79 15.49
N ARG A 195 -0.84 15.52 15.49
CA ARG A 195 -0.80 16.97 15.73
C ARG A 195 -0.88 17.68 14.39
N ALA A 196 -1.80 18.62 14.26
CA ALA A 196 -1.88 19.50 13.10
C ALA A 196 -0.64 20.43 13.01
N PRO A 197 -0.24 20.83 11.79
CA PRO A 197 0.84 21.78 11.57
C PRO A 197 0.69 23.08 12.39
N PRO A 198 1.82 23.73 12.76
CA PRO A 198 1.79 25.04 13.37
C PRO A 198 1.49 26.16 12.37
N GLU A 199 1.69 25.94 11.07
CA GLU A 199 1.32 26.88 10.01
C GLU A 199 -0.17 26.75 9.65
N THR A 200 -0.81 27.88 9.36
CA THR A 200 -2.16 27.88 8.76
C THR A 200 -2.08 27.55 7.27
N GLY A 201 -3.10 26.89 6.74
CA GLY A 201 -3.18 26.61 5.32
C GLY A 201 -4.05 25.40 4.99
N GLU A 202 -4.02 25.02 3.71
CA GLU A 202 -4.66 23.81 3.22
C GLU A 202 -3.62 22.70 3.07
N PHE A 203 -3.88 21.57 3.72
CA PHE A 203 -3.00 20.42 3.71
C PHE A 203 -3.72 19.21 3.16
N LYS A 204 -3.01 18.37 2.41
CA LYS A 204 -3.55 17.14 1.85
C LYS A 204 -3.23 15.95 2.74
N LEU A 205 -4.17 15.03 2.82
CA LEU A 205 -4.06 13.78 3.56
C LEU A 205 -4.73 12.66 2.76
N ALA A 206 -4.03 11.56 2.55
CA ALA A 206 -4.56 10.33 2.00
C ALA A 206 -4.00 9.12 2.75
N ALA A 207 -4.60 7.95 2.50
CA ALA A 207 -4.08 6.67 2.95
C ALA A 207 -3.60 5.84 1.75
N VAL A 208 -2.57 5.04 1.99
CA VAL A 208 -2.09 4.01 1.06
C VAL A 208 -2.32 2.64 1.68
N PHE A 209 -2.91 1.75 0.91
CA PHE A 209 -3.13 0.35 1.24
C PHE A 209 -2.26 -0.54 0.35
N PHE A 210 -1.40 -1.32 0.99
CA PHE A 210 -0.51 -2.30 0.37
C PHE A 210 -1.03 -3.70 0.65
N TYR A 211 -1.39 -4.44 -0.39
CA TYR A 211 -1.94 -5.79 -0.20
C TYR A 211 -1.49 -6.77 -1.28
N GLY A 212 -1.40 -8.05 -0.91
CA GLY A 212 -1.15 -9.15 -1.85
C GLY A 212 -2.43 -9.70 -2.46
N THR A 213 -2.33 -10.37 -3.61
CA THR A 213 -3.51 -10.93 -4.32
C THR A 213 -3.40 -12.42 -4.64
N GLU A 214 -2.20 -12.92 -4.94
CA GLU A 214 -2.01 -14.29 -5.43
C GLU A 214 -2.49 -15.37 -4.46
N LYS A 215 -2.31 -15.16 -3.15
CA LYS A 215 -2.72 -16.13 -2.13
C LYS A 215 -4.24 -16.26 -1.98
N ALA A 216 -5.03 -15.47 -2.72
CA ALA A 216 -6.49 -15.56 -2.73
C ALA A 216 -7.01 -16.85 -3.38
N HIS A 217 -6.14 -17.60 -4.06
CA HIS A 217 -6.49 -18.80 -4.81
C HIS A 217 -5.39 -19.86 -4.70
N PRO A 218 -5.72 -21.17 -4.59
CA PRO A 218 -4.72 -22.23 -4.51
C PRO A 218 -3.69 -22.21 -5.65
N LEU A 219 -4.13 -21.92 -6.88
CA LEU A 219 -3.27 -21.81 -8.06
C LEU A 219 -2.20 -20.71 -7.95
N GLY A 220 -2.46 -19.66 -7.18
CA GLY A 220 -1.52 -18.56 -6.94
C GLY A 220 -0.50 -18.86 -5.84
N THR A 221 -0.51 -20.08 -5.29
CA THR A 221 0.42 -20.50 -4.25
C THR A 221 1.29 -21.66 -4.69
N VAL A 222 2.48 -21.73 -4.12
CA VAL A 222 3.40 -22.86 -4.23
C VAL A 222 4.08 -23.05 -2.88
N VAL A 223 4.31 -24.31 -2.50
CA VAL A 223 5.04 -24.62 -1.28
C VAL A 223 6.54 -24.53 -1.57
N ARG A 224 7.24 -23.64 -0.87
CA ARG A 224 8.71 -23.56 -0.87
C ARG A 224 9.19 -23.58 0.58
N ASN A 225 10.19 -24.41 0.88
CA ASN A 225 10.74 -24.55 2.24
C ASN A 225 9.67 -24.81 3.32
N GLY A 226 8.64 -25.59 2.99
CA GLY A 226 7.52 -25.90 3.89
C GLY A 226 6.53 -24.76 4.12
N GLN A 227 6.65 -23.63 3.42
CA GLN A 227 5.78 -22.47 3.55
C GLN A 227 5.02 -22.21 2.25
N ALA A 228 3.75 -21.81 2.37
CA ALA A 228 2.96 -21.37 1.23
C ALA A 228 3.39 -19.96 0.80
N GLU A 229 4.03 -19.87 -0.35
CA GLU A 229 4.50 -18.62 -0.95
C GLU A 229 3.66 -18.24 -2.17
N PRO A 230 3.62 -16.94 -2.54
CA PRO A 230 3.09 -16.53 -3.83
C PRO A 230 3.88 -17.23 -4.95
N ARG A 231 3.17 -17.70 -5.96
CA ARG A 231 3.76 -18.36 -7.12
C ARG A 231 4.71 -17.42 -7.87
N GLY A 232 4.32 -16.16 -8.04
CA GLY A 232 5.13 -15.09 -8.62
C GLY A 232 6.40 -14.74 -7.82
N GLY A 233 6.56 -15.31 -6.62
CA GLY A 233 7.70 -15.10 -5.73
C GLY A 233 7.57 -13.85 -4.87
N ILE A 234 8.44 -13.73 -3.87
CA ILE A 234 8.42 -12.63 -2.90
C ILE A 234 8.74 -11.25 -3.51
N SER A 235 9.39 -11.23 -4.67
CA SER A 235 9.69 -10.02 -5.46
C SER A 235 8.80 -9.88 -6.70
N GLY A 236 7.79 -10.74 -6.84
CA GLY A 236 6.83 -10.68 -7.94
C GLY A 236 5.90 -9.47 -7.78
N PRO A 237 5.32 -8.94 -8.88
CA PRO A 237 4.38 -7.82 -8.84
C PRO A 237 2.99 -8.19 -8.30
N SER A 238 2.90 -9.20 -7.42
CA SER A 238 1.64 -9.71 -6.88
C SER A 238 0.98 -8.76 -5.88
N GLY A 239 1.74 -7.77 -5.40
CA GLY A 239 1.27 -6.71 -4.54
C GLY A 239 0.49 -5.64 -5.30
N ARG A 240 -0.33 -4.88 -4.56
CA ARG A 240 -1.08 -3.71 -5.01
C ARG A 240 -0.77 -2.50 -4.16
N ILE A 241 -0.69 -1.35 -4.81
CA ILE A 241 -0.73 -0.05 -4.16
C ILE A 241 -2.07 0.57 -4.51
N MET A 242 -2.88 0.82 -3.49
CA MET A 242 -4.17 1.51 -3.62
C MET A 242 -4.17 2.75 -2.73
N PHE A 243 -4.61 3.86 -3.28
CA PHE A 243 -4.79 5.11 -2.54
C PHE A 243 -6.26 5.31 -2.19
N SER A 244 -6.52 5.89 -1.03
CA SER A 244 -7.84 6.46 -0.71
C SER A 244 -8.09 7.74 -1.49
N ASP A 245 -9.30 8.28 -1.38
CA ASP A 245 -9.54 9.67 -1.70
C ASP A 245 -8.61 10.59 -0.89
N VAL A 246 -8.24 11.72 -1.50
CA VAL A 246 -7.44 12.77 -0.86
C VAL A 246 -8.37 13.71 -0.11
N ILE A 247 -8.17 13.82 1.21
CA ILE A 247 -8.82 14.80 2.07
C ILE A 247 -8.00 16.09 2.04
N ASN A 248 -8.67 17.23 1.85
CA ASN A 248 -8.10 18.55 2.10
C ASN A 248 -8.48 19.00 3.52
N ILE A 249 -7.48 19.36 4.32
CA ILE A 249 -7.61 19.77 5.71
C ILE A 249 -7.22 21.24 5.83
N SER A 250 -8.17 22.05 6.27
CA SER A 250 -7.98 23.46 6.57
C SER A 250 -7.44 23.63 7.99
N VAL A 251 -6.21 24.11 8.14
CA VAL A 251 -5.58 24.41 9.45
C VAL A 251 -5.68 25.90 9.71
N ARG A 252 -6.28 26.28 10.85
CA ARG A 252 -6.58 27.68 11.22
C ARG A 252 -6.09 28.01 12.63
#